data_AF-A0A6J6ESV9-F1
#
_entry.id   AF-A0A6J6ESV9-F1
#
_cell.length_a   1.000
_cell.length_b   1.000
_cell.length_c   1.000
_cell.angle_alpha   90.00
_cell.angle_beta   90.00
_cell.angle_gamma   90.00
#
_symmetry.space_group_name_H-M   'P 1'
#
loop_
_entity.id
_entity.type
_entity.pdbx_description
1 polymer ?
#
loop_
_entity_poly.entity_id
_entity_poly.type
_entity_poly.pdbx_seq_one_letter_code
_entity_poly.pdbx_strand_id
1 'polypeptide(L)'
;MREIVGPDIDISIVTQDIGLENTFDTAIVDAMAKSLRAHDPDARMLPYLLSGGTDNKALALLGIAGYGFAPLRLPADLDFPSLFHGVDERVPLDALDFGHRVLTDFLLDY
;
A
#
# COMPACT_ATOMS: atom_id res chain seq x y z
N MET A 1 21.57 -18.37 9.74
CA MET A 1 22.42 -17.96 8.59
C MET A 1 23.90 -18.19 8.86
N ARG A 2 24.50 -17.64 9.93
CA ARG A 2 25.91 -17.92 10.30
C ARG A 2 26.21 -19.41 10.47
N GLU A 3 25.31 -20.15 11.11
CA GLU A 3 25.39 -21.61 11.25
C GLU A 3 25.33 -22.38 9.92
N ILE A 4 24.82 -21.76 8.85
CA ILE A 4 24.66 -22.38 7.53
C ILE A 4 25.89 -22.13 6.65
N VAL A 5 26.50 -20.95 6.74
CA VAL A 5 27.57 -20.52 5.82
C VAL A 5 28.99 -20.78 6.33
N GLY A 6 29.16 -21.08 7.63
CA GLY A 6 30.47 -21.39 8.22
C GLY A 6 31.28 -20.17 8.68
N PRO A 7 32.45 -20.40 9.30
CA PRO A 7 33.24 -19.34 9.95
C PRO A 7 34.04 -18.46 9.00
N ASP A 8 34.27 -18.88 7.76
CA ASP A 8 35.09 -18.17 6.78
C ASP A 8 34.34 -17.05 6.04
N ILE A 9 33.03 -16.91 6.28
CA ILE A 9 32.18 -15.88 5.67
C ILE A 9 31.85 -14.80 6.70
N ASP A 10 32.28 -13.56 6.43
CA ASP A 10 31.81 -12.41 7.19
C ASP A 10 30.40 -11.99 6.72
N ILE A 11 29.52 -11.71 7.67
CA ILE A 11 28.14 -11.26 7.41
C ILE A 11 27.97 -9.92 8.12
N SER A 12 27.68 -8.89 7.33
CA SER A 12 27.23 -7.59 7.82
C SER A 12 25.78 -7.35 7.42
N ILE A 13 24.96 -6.97 8.39
CA ILE A 13 23.58 -6.54 8.15
C ILE A 13 23.62 -5.03 7.94
N VAL A 14 23.47 -4.60 6.68
CA VAL A 14 23.47 -3.16 6.33
C VAL A 14 22.12 -2.52 6.63
N THR A 15 21.03 -3.26 6.47
CA THR A 15 19.67 -2.80 6.72
C THR A 15 18.84 -3.95 7.27
N GLN A 16 18.14 -3.69 8.36
CA GLN A 16 17.13 -4.56 8.92
C GLN A 16 15.93 -3.69 9.27
N ASP A 17 14.75 -4.13 8.87
CA ASP A 17 13.52 -3.36 9.01
C ASP A 17 12.42 -4.26 9.59
N ILE A 18 11.34 -3.63 10.04
CA ILE A 18 10.20 -4.31 10.65
C ILE A 18 9.25 -4.90 9.59
N GLY A 19 8.57 -5.98 9.96
CA GLY A 19 7.27 -6.31 9.38
C GLY A 19 6.23 -5.42 10.04
N LEU A 20 5.34 -4.81 9.24
CA LEU A 20 4.31 -3.90 9.76
C LEU A 20 2.93 -4.47 9.46
N GLU A 21 2.09 -4.50 10.50
CA GLU A 21 0.68 -4.86 10.43
C GLU A 21 -0.10 -3.87 11.31
N ASN A 22 -1.26 -3.44 10.83
CA ASN A 22 -2.21 -2.60 11.58
C ASN A 22 -3.58 -3.26 11.58
N THR A 23 -4.38 -3.01 12.62
CA THR A 23 -5.79 -3.42 12.64
C THR A 23 -6.61 -2.65 11.61
N PHE A 24 -7.61 -3.29 10.99
CA PHE A 24 -8.53 -2.62 10.07
C PHE A 24 -9.76 -2.01 10.79
N ASP A 25 -9.95 -2.31 12.07
CA ASP A 25 -11.06 -1.79 12.89
C ASP A 25 -10.75 -0.36 13.36
N THR A 26 -10.77 0.59 12.42
CA THR A 26 -10.50 2.02 12.69
C THR A 26 -11.39 2.93 11.85
N ALA A 27 -11.69 4.11 12.39
CA ALA A 27 -12.53 5.10 11.70
C ALA A 27 -11.95 5.55 10.35
N ILE A 28 -10.62 5.61 10.20
CA ILE A 28 -9.99 5.99 8.93
C ILE A 28 -10.21 4.94 7.84
N VAL A 29 -10.18 3.66 8.19
CA VAL A 29 -10.45 2.56 7.26
C VAL A 29 -11.91 2.55 6.82
N ASP A 30 -12.84 2.82 7.75
CA ASP A 30 -14.27 2.99 7.43
C ASP A 30 -14.52 4.17 6.48
N ALA A 31 -13.83 5.30 6.71
CA ALA A 31 -13.92 6.48 5.86
C ALA A 31 -13.33 6.24 4.47
N MET A 32 -12.20 5.54 4.35
CA MET A 32 -11.65 5.11 3.05
C MET A 32 -12.67 4.25 2.28
N ALA A 33 -13.30 3.29 2.96
CA ALA A 33 -14.29 2.41 2.36
C ALA A 33 -15.58 3.17 1.97
N LYS A 34 -16.00 4.15 2.77
CA LYS A 34 -17.14 5.03 2.47
C LYS A 34 -16.86 5.88 1.23
N SER A 35 -15.69 6.51 1.15
CA SER A 35 -15.27 7.32 0.00
C SER A 35 -15.24 6.48 -1.27
N LEU A 36 -14.63 5.28 -1.25
CA LEU A 36 -14.66 4.36 -2.39
C LEU A 36 -16.09 4.06 -2.86
N ARG A 37 -17.00 3.73 -1.94
CA ARG A 37 -18.40 3.41 -2.28
C ARG A 37 -19.21 4.57 -2.83
N ALA A 38 -18.83 5.82 -2.53
CA ALA A 38 -19.48 6.99 -3.11
C ALA A 38 -19.19 7.10 -4.62
N HIS A 39 -18.05 6.58 -5.10
CA HIS A 39 -17.65 6.60 -6.51
C HIS A 39 -17.89 5.28 -7.23
N ASP A 40 -17.94 4.17 -6.49
CA ASP A 40 -18.24 2.82 -6.97
C ASP A 40 -19.06 2.05 -5.91
N PRO A 41 -20.41 2.05 -6.01
CA PRO A 41 -21.29 1.42 -5.03
C PRO A 41 -21.04 -0.08 -4.81
N ASP A 42 -20.45 -0.77 -5.80
CA ASP A 42 -20.18 -2.20 -5.75
C ASP A 42 -18.78 -2.52 -5.15
N ALA A 43 -17.95 -1.49 -4.90
CA ALA A 43 -16.61 -1.64 -4.38
C ALA A 43 -16.57 -2.39 -3.04
N ARG A 44 -15.70 -3.40 -2.96
CA ARG A 44 -15.42 -4.20 -1.76
C ARG A 44 -13.96 -4.04 -1.36
N MET A 45 -13.73 -3.73 -0.09
CA MET A 45 -12.39 -3.64 0.48
C MET A 45 -11.94 -5.02 0.95
N LEU A 46 -10.73 -5.41 0.57
CA LEU A 46 -10.10 -6.67 0.98
C LEU A 46 -8.77 -6.36 1.67
N PRO A 47 -8.39 -7.12 2.72
CA PRO A 47 -7.06 -7.03 3.28
C PRO A 47 -6.01 -7.38 2.23
N TYR A 48 -4.96 -6.58 2.13
CA TYR A 48 -3.85 -6.79 1.21
C TYR A 48 -2.52 -6.74 1.96
N LEU A 49 -1.74 -7.82 1.87
CA LEU A 49 -0.38 -7.88 2.38
C LEU A 49 0.61 -7.60 1.24
N LEU A 50 1.25 -6.43 1.30
CA LEU A 50 2.28 -6.04 0.35
C LEU A 50 3.65 -6.55 0.83
N SER A 51 4.36 -7.32 0.01
CA SER A 51 5.73 -7.80 0.33
C SER A 51 6.81 -6.72 0.19
N GLY A 52 6.45 -5.52 -0.28
CA GLY A 52 7.33 -4.38 -0.45
C GLY A 52 7.63 -3.60 0.84
N GLY A 53 8.46 -2.57 0.70
CA GLY A 53 8.71 -1.58 1.74
C GLY A 53 7.90 -0.30 1.49
N THR A 54 7.40 0.32 2.55
CA THR A 54 6.74 1.63 2.50
C THR A 54 7.22 2.50 3.65
N ASP A 55 7.05 3.82 3.52
CA ASP A 55 7.41 4.79 4.56
C ASP A 55 6.63 4.56 5.88
N ASN A 56 5.51 3.83 5.84
CA ASN A 56 4.77 3.47 7.05
C ASN A 56 5.66 2.73 8.07
N LYS A 57 6.69 1.98 7.64
CA LYS A 57 7.61 1.31 8.57
C LYS A 57 8.38 2.29 9.42
N ALA A 58 8.88 3.37 8.81
CA ALA A 58 9.56 4.45 9.52
C ALA A 58 8.58 5.28 10.36
N LEU A 59 7.40 5.61 9.83
CA LEU A 59 6.37 6.36 10.56
C LEU A 59 5.83 5.59 11.78
N ALA A 60 5.75 4.26 11.71
CA ALA A 60 5.34 3.43 12.83
C ALA A 60 6.28 3.54 14.04
N LEU A 61 7.58 3.80 13.81
CA LEU A 61 8.54 4.07 14.90
C LEU A 61 8.23 5.36 15.67
N LEU A 62 7.46 6.27 15.06
CA LEU A 62 6.95 7.48 15.71
C LEU A 62 5.56 7.28 16.34
N GLY A 63 5.04 6.04 16.34
CA GLY A 63 3.70 5.72 16.86
C GLY A 63 2.56 6.06 15.90
N ILE A 64 2.84 6.30 14.61
CA ILE A 64 1.82 6.62 13.61
C ILE A 64 1.33 5.32 12.96
N ALA A 65 0.06 5.00 13.15
CA ALA A 65 -0.61 3.90 12.44
C ALA A 65 -0.98 4.34 11.02
N GLY A 66 -0.11 4.04 10.05
CA GLY A 66 -0.32 4.38 8.65
C GLY A 66 -1.15 3.33 7.88
N TYR A 67 -2.00 3.81 6.97
CA TYR A 67 -2.78 2.99 6.03
C TYR A 67 -2.51 3.48 4.61
N GLY A 68 -2.07 2.58 3.73
CA GLY A 68 -1.86 2.92 2.32
C GLY A 68 -3.18 3.13 1.61
N PHE A 69 -3.37 4.27 0.95
CA PHE A 69 -4.59 4.59 0.22
C PHE A 69 -4.26 5.27 -1.11
N ALA A 70 -4.29 4.49 -2.18
CA ALA A 70 -4.09 4.94 -3.56
C ALA A 70 -5.23 4.39 -4.42
N PRO A 71 -6.44 4.97 -4.34
CA PRO A 71 -7.60 4.46 -5.07
C PRO A 71 -7.33 4.54 -6.57
N LEU A 72 -7.44 3.42 -7.28
CA LEU A 72 -7.32 3.36 -8.74
C LEU A 72 -8.36 2.37 -9.25
N ARG A 73 -9.10 2.76 -10.29
CA ARG A 73 -10.01 1.85 -11.00
C ARG A 73 -9.31 1.30 -12.24
N LEU A 74 -8.69 0.14 -12.07
CA LEU A 74 -7.81 -0.45 -13.09
C LEU A 74 -8.57 -1.44 -13.99
N PRO A 75 -8.20 -1.56 -15.28
CA PRO A 75 -8.67 -2.63 -16.15
C PRO A 75 -8.31 -4.02 -15.60
N ALA A 76 -9.18 -5.01 -15.80
CA ALA A 76 -9.00 -6.36 -15.28
C ALA A 76 -7.82 -7.12 -15.92
N ASP A 77 -7.38 -6.70 -17.11
CA ASP A 77 -6.28 -7.28 -17.88
C ASP A 77 -4.94 -6.56 -17.65
N LEU A 78 -4.91 -5.49 -16.85
CA LEU A 78 -3.68 -4.81 -16.49
C LEU A 78 -2.97 -5.53 -15.35
N ASP A 79 -1.79 -6.08 -15.63
CA ASP A 79 -0.87 -6.59 -14.60
C ASP A 79 -0.18 -5.43 -13.87
N PHE A 80 -0.94 -4.76 -12.99
CA PHE A 80 -0.45 -3.59 -12.27
C PHE A 80 0.74 -3.89 -11.33
N PRO A 81 0.78 -4.99 -10.57
CA PRO A 81 1.93 -5.32 -9.75
C PRO A 81 3.24 -5.46 -10.54
N SER A 82 3.19 -5.97 -11.78
CA SER A 82 4.38 -6.07 -12.64
C SER A 82 4.98 -4.72 -13.04
N LEU A 83 4.20 -3.63 -12.94
CA LEU A 83 4.66 -2.29 -13.31
C LEU A 83 5.49 -1.62 -12.22
N PHE A 84 5.47 -2.12 -10.97
CA PHE A 84 6.25 -1.52 -9.90
C PHE A 84 7.75 -1.64 -10.18
N HIS A 85 8.40 -0.51 -10.48
CA HIS A 85 9.80 -0.46 -10.95
C HIS A 85 10.05 -1.24 -12.26
N GLY A 86 8.98 -1.52 -13.01
CA GLY A 86 9.01 -2.23 -14.27
C GLY A 86 9.41 -1.33 -15.43
N VAL A 87 9.67 -1.95 -16.59
CA VAL A 87 9.82 -1.20 -17.84
C VAL A 87 8.47 -0.61 -18.22
N ASP A 88 8.46 0.66 -18.62
CA ASP A 88 7.25 1.37 -19.06
C ASP A 88 6.15 1.41 -17.98
N GLU A 89 6.55 1.64 -16.73
CA GLU A 89 5.64 1.91 -15.62
C GLU A 89 4.67 3.04 -16.00
N ARG A 90 3.36 2.76 -15.89
CA ARG A 90 2.30 3.66 -16.36
C ARG A 90 1.00 3.40 -15.63
N VAL A 91 0.09 4.36 -15.74
CA VAL A 91 -1.26 4.27 -15.18
C VAL A 91 -2.28 4.79 -16.20
N PRO A 92 -3.45 4.13 -16.35
CA PRO A 92 -4.54 4.68 -17.15
C PRO A 92 -4.99 6.05 -16.64
N LEU A 93 -5.24 7.00 -17.55
CA LEU A 93 -5.63 8.36 -17.16
C LEU A 93 -7.01 8.41 -16.48
N ASP A 94 -7.92 7.53 -16.86
CA ASP A 94 -9.23 7.38 -16.23
C ASP A 94 -9.13 6.78 -14.82
N ALA A 95 -8.17 5.88 -14.58
CA ALA A 95 -7.86 5.38 -13.24
C ALA A 95 -7.30 6.50 -12.35
N LEU A 96 -6.42 7.35 -12.90
CA LEU A 96 -5.88 8.52 -12.20
C LEU A 96 -6.98 9.58 -11.93
N ASP A 97 -7.88 9.80 -12.88
CA ASP A 97 -9.05 10.67 -12.70
C ASP A 97 -9.95 10.17 -11.58
N PHE A 98 -10.30 8.89 -11.60
CA PHE A 98 -11.08 8.25 -10.55
C PHE A 98 -10.39 8.39 -9.19
N GLY A 99 -9.09 8.07 -9.14
CA GLY A 99 -8.31 8.06 -7.92
C GLY A 99 -8.21 9.42 -7.24
N HIS A 100 -7.91 10.48 -8.01
CA HIS A 100 -7.80 11.80 -7.40
C HIS A 100 -9.12 12.27 -6.81
N ARG A 101 -10.27 11.99 -7.46
CA ARG A 101 -11.58 12.39 -6.95
C ARG A 101 -11.93 11.67 -5.65
N VAL A 102 -11.72 10.36 -5.60
CA VAL A 102 -11.92 9.57 -4.38
C VAL A 102 -11.03 10.09 -3.25
N LEU A 103 -9.74 10.32 -3.53
CA LEU A 103 -8.81 10.83 -2.53
C LEU A 103 -9.19 12.24 -2.06
N THR A 104 -9.61 13.13 -2.96
CA THR A 104 -10.10 14.46 -2.62
C THR A 104 -11.31 14.39 -1.70
N ASP A 105 -12.32 13.62 -2.06
CA ASP A 105 -13.54 13.51 -1.24
C ASP A 105 -13.24 12.85 0.11
N PHE A 106 -12.37 11.84 0.16
CA PHE A 106 -11.89 11.26 1.42
C PHE A 106 -11.23 12.30 2.33
N LEU A 107 -10.34 13.16 1.79
CA LEU A 107 -9.64 14.17 2.57
C LEU A 107 -10.55 15.33 3.02
N LEU A 108 -11.64 15.61 2.30
CA LEU A 108 -12.60 16.65 2.66
C LEU A 108 -13.69 16.16 3.63
N ASP A 109 -14.01 14.87 3.61
CA ASP A 109 -15.11 14.27 4.38
C ASP A 109 -14.66 13.47 5.61
N TYR A 110 -13.35 13.30 5.83
CA TYR A 110 -12.78 12.60 7.00
C TYR A 110 -12.65 13.50 8.24
#